data_AF-A0AA48HP16-F1
#
_entry.id   AF-A0AA48HP16-F1
#
_cell.length_a   1.000
_cell.length_b   1.000
_cell.length_c   1.000
_cell.angle_alpha   90.00
_cell.angle_beta   90.00
_cell.angle_gamma   90.00
#
_symmetry.space_group_name_H-M   'P 1'
#
loop_
_entity.id
_entity.type
_entity.pdbx_description
1 polymer ?
#
loop_
_entity_poly.entity_id
_entity_poly.type
_entity_poly.pdbx_seq_one_letter_code
_entity_poly.pdbx_strand_id
1 'polypeptide(L)'
;MKFKTMYCLLSATFFLLFSCDNNNEDDNEDTLTTAQGTIRLSGNETQVLGTNLTVGNLEVGNVALSGTNKSVILMSENIAVVDNELVYENDQNGFVIVAADFSTGGSPNIDKSISMTIVKDGEEYRHACTSPYQNFFIACGDGYEVDFEAKTITLEETTVINTDTNVILTLDGTITWD
;
A
#
# COMPACT_ATOMS: atom_id res chain seq x y z
N MET A 1 -42.12 -57.42 -18.52
CA MET A 1 -41.78 -58.40 -17.46
C MET A 1 -41.47 -57.59 -16.20
N LYS A 2 -42.15 -57.90 -15.09
CA LYS A 2 -42.22 -57.08 -13.87
C LYS A 2 -41.09 -57.41 -12.88
N PHE A 3 -40.74 -56.41 -12.07
CA PHE A 3 -39.91 -56.37 -10.85
C PHE A 3 -39.83 -57.65 -10.01
N LYS A 4 -38.65 -57.90 -9.40
CA LYS A 4 -38.57 -58.28 -7.97
C LYS A 4 -37.21 -57.99 -7.33
N THR A 5 -37.35 -57.54 -6.09
CA THR A 5 -36.42 -57.05 -5.07
C THR A 5 -35.68 -58.17 -4.32
N MET A 6 -34.72 -57.76 -3.46
CA MET A 6 -34.25 -58.44 -2.22
C MET A 6 -33.00 -59.33 -2.42
N TYR A 7 -31.89 -59.18 -1.70
CA TYR A 7 -31.77 -59.08 -0.24
C TYR A 7 -30.61 -58.19 0.25
N CYS A 8 -30.90 -57.42 1.29
CA CYS A 8 -29.95 -56.86 2.25
C CYS A 8 -29.19 -57.99 2.97
N LEU A 9 -27.89 -57.79 3.17
CA LEU A 9 -27.15 -58.40 4.28
C LEU A 9 -26.43 -57.28 5.04
N LEU A 10 -26.98 -57.01 6.23
CA LEU A 10 -26.31 -56.37 7.36
C LEU A 10 -24.99 -57.08 7.66
N SER A 11 -23.92 -56.33 7.98
CA SER A 11 -23.18 -56.56 9.23
C SER A 11 -22.13 -55.48 9.49
N ALA A 12 -22.01 -55.14 10.78
CA ALA A 12 -20.87 -54.52 11.46
C ALA A 12 -20.61 -53.02 11.24
N THR A 13 -21.28 -52.23 12.08
CA THR A 13 -20.76 -50.98 12.65
C THR A 13 -19.36 -51.18 13.24
N PHE A 14 -18.39 -50.37 12.78
CA PHE A 14 -17.13 -50.13 13.47
C PHE A 14 -17.03 -48.62 13.72
N PHE A 15 -17.31 -48.22 14.96
CA PHE A 15 -16.96 -46.90 15.47
C PHE A 15 -15.44 -46.88 15.67
N LEU A 16 -14.73 -45.99 14.98
CA LEU A 16 -13.45 -45.47 15.44
C LEU A 16 -13.50 -43.95 15.47
N LEU A 17 -12.82 -43.47 16.51
CA LEU A 17 -12.92 -42.17 17.12
C LEU A 17 -12.24 -41.09 16.27
N PHE A 18 -12.76 -39.87 16.44
CA PHE A 18 -12.14 -38.62 16.04
C PHE A 18 -10.65 -38.56 16.41
N SER A 19 -9.83 -38.29 15.42
CA SER A 19 -8.65 -37.44 15.53
C SER A 19 -8.52 -36.74 14.18
N CYS A 20 -9.24 -35.63 14.05
CA CYS A 20 -8.86 -34.61 13.08
C CYS A 20 -7.53 -34.07 13.58
N ASP A 21 -6.45 -34.55 12.99
CA ASP A 21 -5.15 -33.92 13.07
C ASP A 21 -5.27 -32.62 12.26
N ASN A 22 -5.76 -31.58 12.94
CA ASN A 22 -5.99 -30.27 12.38
C ASN A 22 -4.69 -29.48 12.50
N ASN A 23 -3.63 -29.96 11.84
CA ASN A 23 -2.45 -29.14 11.57
C ASN A 23 -2.76 -28.27 10.35
N ASN A 24 -3.74 -27.39 10.53
CA ASN A 24 -3.75 -26.13 9.81
C ASN A 24 -2.83 -25.20 10.59
N GLU A 25 -1.54 -25.37 10.40
CA GLU A 25 -0.61 -24.24 10.48
C GLU A 25 -0.91 -23.37 9.25
N ASP A 26 -2.04 -22.65 9.34
CA ASP A 26 -2.27 -21.46 8.55
C ASP A 26 -1.41 -20.37 9.20
N ASP A 27 -0.10 -20.46 8.97
CA ASP A 27 0.79 -19.31 9.14
C ASP A 27 0.52 -18.35 7.96
N ASN A 28 -0.70 -17.81 7.90
CA ASN A 28 -0.86 -16.45 7.39
C ASN A 28 -0.47 -15.53 8.54
N GLU A 29 0.85 -15.46 8.77
CA GLU A 29 1.44 -14.33 9.45
C GLU A 29 1.20 -13.13 8.52
N ASP A 30 0.05 -12.50 8.72
CA ASP A 30 -0.26 -11.18 8.21
C ASP A 30 0.77 -10.26 8.85
N THR A 31 1.94 -10.21 8.22
CA THR A 31 3.12 -9.50 8.68
C THR A 31 2.81 -8.05 8.42
N LEU A 32 2.06 -7.45 9.35
CA LEU A 32 1.89 -6.01 9.46
C LEU A 32 3.29 -5.40 9.52
N THR A 33 3.77 -5.01 8.35
CA THR A 33 5.11 -4.47 8.19
C THR A 33 5.06 -3.10 8.84
N THR A 34 5.59 -3.01 10.06
CA THR A 34 5.46 -1.82 10.88
C THR A 34 6.45 -0.79 10.35
N ALA A 35 6.00 0.11 9.50
CA ALA A 35 6.81 1.22 9.02
C ALA A 35 6.69 2.40 9.97
N GLN A 36 7.83 3.02 10.30
CA GLN A 36 7.86 4.21 11.15
C GLN A 36 8.62 5.32 10.44
N GLY A 37 8.05 6.52 10.50
CA GLY A 37 8.70 7.73 10.02
C GLY A 37 7.72 8.89 9.89
N THR A 38 8.29 10.08 9.70
CA THR A 38 7.52 11.31 9.50
C THR A 38 8.01 11.99 8.23
N ILE A 39 7.07 12.37 7.38
CA ILE A 39 7.31 13.18 6.20
C ILE A 39 6.91 14.60 6.54
N ARG A 40 7.87 15.51 6.57
CA ARG A 40 7.65 16.93 6.73
C ARG A 40 7.17 17.52 5.41
N LEU A 41 6.13 18.33 5.49
CA LEU A 41 5.55 19.05 4.36
C LEU A 41 5.96 20.52 4.41
N SER A 42 6.29 21.08 3.25
CA SER A 42 6.45 22.53 3.09
C SER A 42 5.85 23.01 1.76
N GLY A 43 5.41 24.27 1.73
CA GLY A 43 4.69 24.84 0.59
C GLY A 43 3.37 25.50 1.00
N ASN A 44 2.70 26.16 0.04
CA ASN A 44 1.52 26.99 0.34
C ASN A 44 0.34 26.20 0.93
N GLU A 45 0.15 24.95 0.51
CA GLU A 45 -0.96 24.08 0.94
C GLU A 45 -0.82 23.57 2.39
N THR A 46 0.35 23.70 3.01
CA THR A 46 0.56 23.27 4.41
C THR A 46 -0.30 24.03 5.42
N GLN A 47 -0.84 25.20 5.05
CA GLN A 47 -1.84 25.92 5.85
C GLN A 47 -3.15 25.12 6.02
N VAL A 48 -3.44 24.22 5.10
CA VAL A 48 -4.64 23.36 5.09
C VAL A 48 -4.27 21.94 5.52
N LEU A 49 -3.24 21.36 4.89
CA LEU A 49 -2.85 19.95 5.07
C LEU A 49 -2.11 19.70 6.39
N GLY A 50 -1.57 20.74 7.01
CA GLY A 50 -0.58 20.62 8.08
C GLY A 50 0.84 20.48 7.54
N THR A 51 1.79 20.25 8.45
CA THR A 51 3.24 20.26 8.14
C THR A 51 3.91 18.90 8.29
N ASN A 52 3.18 17.86 8.71
CA ASN A 52 3.73 16.53 8.94
C ASN A 52 2.72 15.46 8.57
N LEU A 53 3.21 14.39 7.95
CA LEU A 53 2.51 13.12 7.75
C LEU A 53 3.25 12.05 8.53
N THR A 54 2.60 11.44 9.52
CA THR A 54 3.16 10.33 10.27
C THR A 54 2.72 9.02 9.63
N VAL A 55 3.68 8.21 9.17
CA VAL A 55 3.41 6.88 8.60
C VAL A 55 3.08 5.93 9.73
N GLY A 56 1.94 5.26 9.63
CA GLY A 56 1.47 4.26 10.60
C GLY A 56 1.45 2.83 10.03
N ASN A 57 1.10 2.70 8.74
CA ASN A 57 1.04 1.40 8.04
C ASN A 57 1.78 1.50 6.69
N LEU A 58 2.22 0.35 6.17
CA LEU A 58 2.94 0.27 4.90
C LEU A 58 2.66 -1.07 4.20
N GLU A 59 2.67 -1.03 2.87
CA GLU A 59 2.63 -2.21 2.00
C GLU A 59 3.75 -2.15 0.95
N VAL A 60 4.46 -3.26 0.73
CA VAL A 60 5.53 -3.33 -0.28
C VAL A 60 5.08 -4.16 -1.47
N GLY A 61 5.19 -3.59 -2.67
CA GLY A 61 4.99 -4.31 -3.92
C GLY A 61 3.57 -4.82 -4.14
N ASN A 62 2.56 -4.21 -3.51
CA ASN A 62 1.16 -4.58 -3.69
C ASN A 62 0.69 -4.19 -5.11
N VAL A 63 0.69 -5.19 -6.01
CA VAL A 63 0.35 -5.02 -7.43
C VAL A 63 -1.12 -4.63 -7.61
N ALA A 64 -2.03 -5.13 -6.78
CA ALA A 64 -3.45 -4.86 -6.91
C ALA A 64 -3.77 -3.37 -6.66
N LEU A 65 -3.10 -2.75 -5.69
CA LEU A 65 -3.31 -1.35 -5.35
C LEU A 65 -2.46 -0.36 -6.16
N SER A 66 -1.23 -0.73 -6.52
CA SER A 66 -0.29 0.19 -7.19
C SER A 66 -0.05 -0.11 -8.68
N GLY A 67 -0.53 -1.25 -9.18
CA GLY A 67 -0.29 -1.72 -10.55
C GLY A 67 1.12 -2.27 -10.78
N THR A 68 1.99 -2.31 -9.76
CA THR A 68 3.38 -2.75 -9.87
C THR A 68 3.86 -3.41 -8.58
N ASN A 69 4.88 -4.27 -8.65
CA ASN A 69 5.60 -4.76 -7.48
C ASN A 69 6.84 -3.92 -7.15
N LYS A 70 7.03 -2.81 -7.85
CA LYS A 70 8.14 -1.86 -7.72
C LYS A 70 7.73 -0.60 -6.98
N SER A 71 6.96 -0.78 -5.92
CA SER A 71 6.35 0.31 -5.16
C SER A 71 6.32 0.00 -3.68
N VAL A 72 6.18 1.06 -2.90
CA VAL A 72 5.84 1.02 -1.49
C VAL A 72 4.66 1.96 -1.29
N ILE A 73 3.64 1.49 -0.57
CA ILE A 73 2.45 2.25 -0.22
C ILE A 73 2.58 2.66 1.24
N LEU A 74 2.67 3.95 1.52
CA LEU A 74 2.72 4.52 2.87
C LEU A 74 1.33 5.01 3.25
N MET A 75 0.90 4.69 4.46
CA MET A 75 -0.45 4.96 4.92
C MET A 75 -0.45 5.57 6.33
N SER A 76 -1.47 6.37 6.61
CA SER A 76 -1.80 6.77 7.99
C SER A 76 -2.18 5.57 8.85
N GLU A 77 -2.08 5.72 10.17
CA GLU A 77 -2.42 4.66 11.14
C GLU A 77 -3.85 4.11 11.02
N ASN A 78 -4.79 4.95 10.58
CA ASN A 78 -6.21 4.61 10.43
C ASN A 78 -6.57 3.96 9.08
N ILE A 79 -5.57 3.66 8.25
CA ILE A 79 -5.74 3.06 6.92
C ILE A 79 -4.89 1.80 6.86
N ALA A 80 -5.52 0.67 6.55
CA ALA A 80 -4.88 -0.62 6.40
C ALA A 80 -5.21 -1.25 5.04
N VAL A 81 -4.47 -2.28 4.67
CA VAL A 81 -4.80 -3.12 3.52
C VAL A 81 -5.36 -4.44 4.03
N VAL A 82 -6.55 -4.80 3.54
CA VAL A 82 -7.22 -6.07 3.84
C VAL A 82 -7.71 -6.63 2.52
N ASP A 83 -7.38 -7.89 2.22
CA ASP A 83 -7.75 -8.55 0.96
C ASP A 83 -7.37 -7.76 -0.30
N ASN A 84 -6.25 -7.03 -0.26
CA ASN A 84 -5.77 -6.12 -1.31
C ASN A 84 -6.65 -4.88 -1.58
N GLU A 85 -7.48 -4.49 -0.61
CA GLU A 85 -8.26 -3.25 -0.66
C GLU A 85 -7.86 -2.33 0.49
N LEU A 86 -7.92 -1.01 0.26
CA LEU A 86 -7.71 -0.02 1.32
C LEU A 86 -8.96 0.05 2.20
N VAL A 87 -8.77 -0.22 3.49
CA VAL A 87 -9.81 -0.12 4.51
C VAL A 87 -9.50 1.06 5.43
N TYR A 88 -10.49 1.95 5.58
CA TYR A 88 -10.39 3.17 6.36
C TYR A 88 -11.22 3.01 7.64
N GLU A 89 -10.59 3.16 8.81
CA GLU A 89 -11.35 3.27 10.07
C GLU A 89 -12.13 4.59 10.14
N ASN A 90 -11.58 5.63 9.49
CA ASN A 90 -12.13 6.96 9.36
C ASN A 90 -11.69 7.55 8.02
N ASP A 91 -12.63 8.06 7.23
CA ASP A 91 -12.38 8.68 5.94
C ASP A 91 -12.22 10.21 6.01
N GLN A 92 -12.34 10.81 7.20
CA GLN A 92 -12.26 12.27 7.34
C GLN A 92 -10.83 12.80 7.31
N ASN A 93 -9.86 12.02 7.77
CA ASN A 93 -8.46 12.43 7.85
C ASN A 93 -7.55 11.23 7.58
N GLY A 94 -6.52 11.41 6.76
CA GLY A 94 -5.52 10.38 6.49
C GLY A 94 -4.75 10.67 5.21
N PHE A 95 -3.83 9.79 4.86
CA PHE A 95 -3.11 9.85 3.58
C PHE A 95 -2.73 8.45 3.09
N VAL A 96 -2.58 8.36 1.77
CA VAL A 96 -1.98 7.23 1.07
C VAL A 96 -0.96 7.78 0.09
N ILE A 97 0.28 7.30 0.16
CA ILE A 97 1.37 7.67 -0.75
C ILE A 97 1.88 6.40 -1.41
N VAL A 98 1.78 6.31 -2.73
CA VAL A 98 2.40 5.27 -3.53
C VAL A 98 3.72 5.82 -4.07
N ALA A 99 4.83 5.33 -3.53
CA ALA A 99 6.19 5.65 -3.96
C ALA A 99 6.73 4.50 -4.80
N ALA A 100 6.98 4.72 -6.10
CA ALA A 100 7.46 3.70 -7.02
C ALA A 100 8.83 4.04 -7.62
N ASP A 101 9.69 3.03 -7.72
CA ASP A 101 11.02 3.10 -8.34
C ASP A 101 11.17 1.98 -9.38
N PHE A 102 11.17 2.38 -10.64
CA PHE A 102 11.26 1.54 -11.82
C PHE A 102 12.67 1.52 -12.43
N SER A 103 13.68 2.10 -11.76
CA SER A 103 15.06 2.17 -12.28
C SER A 103 15.67 0.79 -12.53
N THR A 104 15.18 -0.24 -11.84
CA THR A 104 15.57 -1.65 -12.03
C THR A 104 14.63 -2.43 -12.97
N GLY A 105 13.78 -1.73 -13.71
CA GLY A 105 12.77 -2.27 -14.61
C GLY A 105 11.34 -2.01 -14.12
N GLY A 106 10.39 -1.99 -15.05
CA GLY A 106 8.95 -1.81 -14.79
C GLY A 106 8.30 -0.72 -15.64
N SER A 107 9.07 0.27 -16.08
CA SER A 107 8.63 1.27 -17.06
C SER A 107 9.79 1.68 -17.97
N PRO A 108 9.57 1.81 -19.28
CA PRO A 108 10.62 2.24 -20.21
C PRO A 108 10.85 3.77 -20.20
N ASN A 109 9.92 4.55 -19.62
CA ASN A 109 9.88 6.01 -19.77
C ASN A 109 9.83 6.77 -18.44
N ILE A 110 9.62 6.07 -17.33
CA ILE A 110 9.51 6.65 -15.99
C ILE A 110 10.43 5.84 -15.10
N ASP A 111 11.40 6.51 -14.49
CA ASP A 111 12.33 5.90 -13.55
C ASP A 111 11.73 5.87 -12.15
N LYS A 112 11.04 6.95 -11.74
CA LYS A 112 10.47 7.08 -10.40
C LYS A 112 9.15 7.85 -10.45
N SER A 113 8.24 7.55 -9.52
CA SER A 113 6.99 8.30 -9.40
C SER A 113 6.44 8.29 -7.99
N ILE A 114 5.78 9.38 -7.62
CA ILE A 114 4.94 9.44 -6.43
C ILE A 114 3.51 9.77 -6.87
N SER A 115 2.55 9.03 -6.32
CA SER A 115 1.12 9.36 -6.35
C SER A 115 0.63 9.43 -4.91
N MET A 116 0.04 10.54 -4.52
CA MET A 116 -0.35 10.82 -3.14
C MET A 116 -1.78 11.33 -3.08
N THR A 117 -2.54 10.84 -2.10
CA THR A 117 -3.81 11.41 -1.67
C THR A 117 -3.70 11.75 -0.19
N ILE A 118 -4.04 13.00 0.17
CA ILE A 118 -4.23 13.43 1.55
C ILE A 118 -5.70 13.80 1.70
N VAL A 119 -6.38 13.22 2.68
CA VAL A 119 -7.74 13.59 3.06
C VAL A 119 -7.68 14.44 4.31
N LYS A 120 -8.30 15.61 4.26
CA LYS A 120 -8.38 16.55 5.37
C LYS A 120 -9.81 17.06 5.52
N ASP A 121 -10.41 16.77 6.67
CA ASP A 121 -11.81 17.11 7.00
C ASP A 121 -12.80 16.67 5.90
N GLY A 122 -12.57 15.48 5.34
CA GLY A 122 -13.38 14.87 4.28
C GLY A 122 -13.13 15.40 2.86
N GLU A 123 -12.18 16.32 2.68
CA GLU A 123 -11.77 16.82 1.37
C GLU A 123 -10.47 16.14 0.90
N GLU A 124 -10.46 15.67 -0.35
CA GLU A 124 -9.32 14.99 -0.95
C GLU A 124 -8.39 15.96 -1.68
N TYR A 125 -7.09 15.82 -1.43
CA TYR A 125 -6.02 16.55 -2.09
C TYR A 125 -5.08 15.54 -2.75
N ARG A 126 -4.99 15.62 -4.08
CA ARG A 126 -4.24 14.65 -4.88
C ARG A 126 -3.00 15.29 -5.44
N HIS A 127 -1.88 14.62 -5.27
CA HIS A 127 -0.58 15.09 -5.73
C HIS A 127 0.16 13.99 -6.47
N ALA A 128 1.01 14.39 -7.41
CA ALA A 128 1.86 13.45 -8.12
C ALA A 128 3.17 14.07 -8.58
N CYS A 129 4.15 13.21 -8.88
CA CYS A 129 5.35 13.56 -9.62
C CYS A 129 5.84 12.34 -10.40
N THR A 130 6.62 12.59 -11.46
CA THR A 130 7.34 11.54 -12.18
C THR A 130 8.72 12.03 -12.57
N SER A 131 9.72 11.16 -12.45
CA SER A 131 11.07 11.39 -12.97
C SER A 131 11.36 10.37 -14.08
N PRO A 132 11.80 10.80 -15.27
CA PRO A 132 11.93 12.20 -15.71
C PRO A 132 10.57 12.90 -15.86
N TYR A 133 10.59 14.23 -15.89
CA TYR A 133 9.41 15.07 -16.12
C TYR A 133 8.60 14.56 -17.32
N GLN A 134 7.30 14.33 -17.09
CA GLN A 134 6.32 14.05 -18.12
C GLN A 134 5.36 15.23 -18.14
N ASN A 135 5.10 15.84 -19.30
CA ASN A 135 4.34 17.10 -19.53
C ASN A 135 3.21 17.51 -18.55
N PHE A 136 2.57 16.56 -17.86
CA PHE A 136 1.47 16.73 -16.92
C PHE A 136 1.88 16.69 -15.42
N PHE A 137 3.03 16.11 -15.06
CA PHE A 137 3.56 16.07 -13.69
C PHE A 137 4.95 16.69 -13.61
N ILE A 138 5.26 17.30 -12.47
CA ILE A 138 6.62 17.80 -12.21
C ILE A 138 7.60 16.64 -11.98
N ALA A 139 8.89 16.93 -12.15
CA ALA A 139 9.94 16.02 -11.70
C ALA A 139 9.83 15.82 -10.18
N CYS A 140 10.08 14.59 -9.70
CA CYS A 140 10.08 14.32 -8.26
C CYS A 140 11.24 15.01 -7.52
N GLY A 141 12.28 15.43 -8.26
CA GLY A 141 13.56 15.85 -7.69
C GLY A 141 14.55 14.69 -7.61
N ASP A 142 15.82 15.02 -7.41
CA ASP A 142 16.91 14.03 -7.37
C ASP A 142 17.03 13.34 -6.01
N GLY A 143 16.50 13.96 -4.94
CA GLY A 143 16.52 13.44 -3.56
C GLY A 143 15.42 12.43 -3.23
N TYR A 144 14.68 11.94 -4.23
CA TYR A 144 13.71 10.86 -4.06
C TYR A 144 14.34 9.50 -4.40
N GLU A 145 14.35 8.57 -3.45
CA GLU A 145 14.85 7.20 -3.64
C GLU A 145 14.03 6.17 -2.86
N VAL A 146 13.85 4.98 -3.46
CA VAL A 146 13.33 3.79 -2.78
C VAL A 146 14.38 2.69 -2.85
N ASP A 147 14.96 2.35 -1.70
CA ASP A 147 15.89 1.23 -1.57
C ASP A 147 15.15 0.03 -0.97
N PHE A 148 14.77 -0.92 -1.82
CA PHE A 148 14.08 -2.14 -1.40
C PHE A 148 14.99 -3.12 -0.64
N GLU A 149 16.31 -3.04 -0.83
CA GLU A 149 17.27 -3.92 -0.15
C GLU A 149 17.57 -3.38 1.25
N ALA A 150 17.87 -2.08 1.36
CA ALA A 150 18.05 -1.40 2.65
C ALA A 150 16.74 -1.13 3.39
N LYS A 151 15.59 -1.37 2.75
CA LYS A 151 14.25 -1.13 3.28
C LYS A 151 14.02 0.32 3.70
N THR A 152 14.37 1.25 2.81
CA THR A 152 14.23 2.69 3.07
C THR A 152 13.58 3.45 1.92
N ILE A 153 12.84 4.51 2.26
CA ILE A 153 12.46 5.58 1.33
C ILE A 153 13.11 6.85 1.83
N THR A 154 13.79 7.55 0.93
CA THR A 154 14.33 8.89 1.18
C THR A 154 13.58 9.91 0.35
N LEU A 155 13.15 10.97 1.00
CA LEU A 155 12.56 12.16 0.41
C LEU A 155 13.41 13.34 0.88
N GLU A 156 14.20 13.91 -0.01
CA GLU A 156 15.01 15.11 0.26
C GLU A 156 14.68 16.16 -0.79
N GLU A 157 14.01 17.24 -0.34
CA GLU A 157 13.46 18.28 -1.22
C GLU A 157 12.60 17.71 -2.37
N THR A 158 11.95 16.56 -2.14
CA THR A 158 11.12 15.89 -3.14
C THR A 158 9.86 16.70 -3.41
N THR A 159 9.57 17.01 -4.67
CA THR A 159 8.42 17.84 -5.03
C THR A 159 7.29 17.06 -5.69
N VAL A 160 6.06 17.31 -5.26
CA VAL A 160 4.83 16.81 -5.90
C VAL A 160 3.90 17.97 -6.26
N ILE A 161 3.16 17.84 -7.36
CA ILE A 161 2.20 18.86 -7.81
C ILE A 161 0.77 18.42 -7.51
N ASN A 162 -0.03 19.31 -6.93
CA ASN A 162 -1.46 19.09 -6.78
C ASN A 162 -2.12 19.03 -8.16
N THR A 163 -2.82 17.93 -8.46
CA THR A 163 -3.37 17.67 -9.79
C THR A 163 -4.55 18.55 -10.17
N ASP A 164 -5.20 19.16 -9.17
CA ASP A 164 -6.36 20.03 -9.36
C ASP A 164 -5.96 21.52 -9.37
N THR A 165 -4.98 21.92 -8.54
CA THR A 165 -4.60 23.34 -8.36
C THR A 165 -3.26 23.74 -8.95
N ASN A 166 -2.44 22.77 -9.38
CA ASN A 166 -1.05 22.95 -9.81
C ASN A 166 -0.10 23.54 -8.74
N VAL A 167 -0.51 23.57 -7.48
CA VAL A 167 0.35 24.02 -6.37
C VAL A 167 1.37 22.94 -6.05
N ILE A 168 2.61 23.35 -5.78
CA ILE A 168 3.71 22.43 -5.44
C ILE A 168 3.79 22.26 -3.93
N LEU A 169 3.92 21.01 -3.50
CA LEU A 169 4.25 20.60 -2.14
C LEU A 169 5.63 19.96 -2.13
N THR A 170 6.44 20.29 -1.13
CA THR A 170 7.78 19.70 -0.93
C THR A 170 7.74 18.75 0.27
N LEU A 171 8.34 17.58 0.11
CA LEU A 171 8.37 16.47 1.04
C LEU A 171 9.80 16.23 1.51
N ASP A 172 10.01 16.18 2.82
CA ASP A 172 11.28 15.79 3.43
C ASP A 172 11.07 14.70 4.48
N GLY A 173 11.80 13.59 4.40
CA GLY A 173 11.72 12.54 5.40
C GLY A 173 12.43 11.27 4.98
N THR A 174 12.64 10.39 5.96
CA THR A 174 13.13 9.03 5.74
C THR A 174 12.16 8.07 6.40
N ILE A 175 11.71 7.08 5.64
CA ILE A 175 10.84 6.00 6.13
C ILE A 175 11.62 4.70 6.05
N THR A 176 11.56 3.90 7.10
CA THR A 176 12.21 2.59 7.17
C THR A 176 11.18 1.52 7.53
N TRP A 177 11.41 0.29 7.07
CA TRP A 177 10.60 -0.87 7.43
C TRP A 177 11.45 -2.12 7.66
N ASP A 178 10.89 -3.10 8.37
CA ASP A 178 11.58 -4.34 8.76
C ASP A 178 11.20 -5.57 7.95
#